data_AF-A0A1E3X4Z8-F1
#
_entry.id   AF-A0A1E3X4Z8-F1
#
_cell.length_a   1.000
_cell.length_b   1.000
_cell.length_c   1.000
_cell.angle_alpha   90.00
_cell.angle_beta   90.00
_cell.angle_gamma   90.00
#
_symmetry.space_group_name_H-M   'P 1'
#
loop_
_entity.id
_entity.type
_entity.pdbx_description
1 polymer ?
#
loop_
_entity_poly.entity_id
_entity_poly.type
_entity_poly.pdbx_seq_one_letter_code
_entity_poly.pdbx_strand_id
1 'polypeptide(L)' 'MVDKEVKDKISEIFENKEKITKALSDAVNEALLQHKKASNPVVSWEDGKIVSIQPEDIVVEDKK' A
#
# COMPACT_ATOMS: atom_id res chain seq x y z
N MET A 1 23.10 -22.50 10.53
CA MET A 1 22.86 -21.45 11.55
C MET A 1 22.34 -20.15 10.95
N VAL A 2 22.61 -19.87 9.67
CA VAL A 2 22.14 -18.68 8.93
C VAL A 2 20.61 -18.53 8.89
N ASP A 3 19.87 -19.64 8.77
CA ASP A 3 18.40 -19.61 8.66
C ASP A 3 17.70 -19.05 9.90
N LYS A 4 18.28 -19.24 11.10
CA LYS A 4 17.65 -18.80 12.35
C LYS A 4 17.77 -17.30 12.53
N GLU A 5 18.95 -16.72 12.30
CA GLU A 5 19.18 -15.27 12.41
C GLU A 5 18.36 -14.46 11.38
N VAL A 6 18.16 -14.99 10.17
CA VAL A 6 17.30 -14.34 9.17
C VAL A 6 15.84 -14.37 9.62
N LYS A 7 15.38 -15.51 10.18
CA LYS A 7 14.00 -15.67 10.66
C LYS A 7 13.70 -14.77 11.86
N ASP A 8 14.66 -14.62 12.76
CA ASP A 8 14.54 -13.77 13.96
C ASP A 8 14.46 -12.28 13.57
N LYS A 9 15.31 -11.82 12.63
CA LYS A 9 15.25 -10.44 12.10
C LYS A 9 13.94 -10.13 11.36
N ILE A 10 13.43 -11.07 10.58
CA ILE A 10 12.13 -10.93 9.92
C ILE A 10 11.05 -10.78 11.00
N SER A 11 11.05 -11.64 12.01
CA SER A 11 10.09 -11.59 13.11
C SER A 11 10.13 -10.24 13.85
N GLU A 12 11.31 -9.71 14.16
CA GLU A 12 11.49 -8.38 14.77
C GLU A 12 10.96 -7.22 13.90
N ILE A 13 11.13 -7.30 12.58
CA ILE A 13 10.56 -6.30 11.65
C ILE A 13 9.03 -6.40 11.64
N PHE A 14 8.48 -7.61 11.63
CA PHE A 14 7.04 -7.86 11.72
C PHE A 14 6.43 -7.47 13.08
N GLU A 15 7.22 -7.44 14.15
CA GLU A 15 6.80 -6.88 15.44
C GLU A 15 6.58 -5.36 15.34
N ASN A 16 7.30 -4.66 14.45
CA ASN A 16 7.06 -3.24 14.17
C ASN A 16 5.98 -3.04 13.10
N LYS A 17 4.77 -3.47 13.46
CA LYS A 17 3.57 -3.38 12.61
C LYS A 17 3.31 -1.96 12.10
N GLU A 18 3.62 -0.94 12.90
CA GLU A 18 3.42 0.47 12.52
C GLU A 18 4.32 0.90 11.36
N LYS A 19 5.61 0.57 11.41
CA LYS A 19 6.54 0.89 10.32
C LYS A 19 6.15 0.20 9.02
N ILE A 20 5.73 -1.06 9.08
CA ILE A 20 5.29 -1.80 7.90
C ILE A 20 4.01 -1.19 7.33
N THR A 21 3.03 -0.91 8.20
CA THR A 21 1.75 -0.32 7.80
C THR A 21 1.96 1.04 7.15
N LYS A 22 2.83 1.88 7.73
CA LYS A 22 3.17 3.18 7.18
C LYS A 22 3.87 3.07 5.83
N ALA A 23 4.89 2.22 5.70
CA ALA A 23 5.61 2.04 4.44
C ALA A 23 4.68 1.51 3.33
N LEU A 24 3.76 0.60 3.67
CA LEU A 24 2.77 0.09 2.74
C LEU A 24 1.77 1.19 2.32
N SER A 25 1.21 1.94 3.28
CA SER A 25 0.29 3.05 3.00
C SER A 25 0.94 4.11 2.11
N ASP A 26 2.21 4.42 2.39
CA ASP A 26 3.00 5.38 1.62
C ASP A 26 3.19 4.93 0.16
N ALA A 27 3.54 3.67 -0.06
CA ALA A 27 3.72 3.10 -1.39
C ALA A 27 2.41 3.03 -2.18
N VAL A 28 1.30 2.66 -1.52
CA VAL A 28 -0.03 2.62 -2.14
C VAL A 28 -0.47 4.03 -2.55
N ASN A 29 -0.29 5.03 -1.68
CA ASN A 29 -0.61 6.42 -1.99
C ASN A 29 0.19 6.93 -3.20
N GLU A 30 1.48 6.60 -3.30
CA GLU A 30 2.31 6.97 -4.45
C GLU A 30 1.79 6.34 -5.75
N ALA A 31 1.44 5.05 -5.72
CA ALA A 31 0.86 4.37 -6.87
C ALA A 31 -0.47 5.01 -7.29
N LEU A 32 -1.38 5.26 -6.35
CA LEU A 32 -2.66 5.93 -6.62
C LEU A 32 -2.46 7.32 -7.24
N LEU A 33 -1.47 8.08 -6.78
CA LEU A 33 -1.13 9.39 -7.34
C LEU A 33 -0.64 9.28 -8.79
N GLN A 34 0.17 8.27 -9.12
CA GLN A 34 0.63 8.02 -10.48
C GLN A 34 -0.54 7.66 -11.40
N HIS A 35 -1.44 6.78 -10.94
CA HIS A 35 -2.66 6.41 -11.67
C HIS A 35 -3.56 7.61 -11.93
N LYS A 36 -3.79 8.46 -10.91
CA LYS A 36 -4.55 9.71 -11.03
C LYS A 36 -3.96 10.65 -12.07
N LYS A 37 -2.64 10.89 -12.01
CA LYS A 37 -1.92 11.76 -12.97
C LYS A 37 -1.93 11.21 -14.40
N ALA A 38 -1.91 9.89 -14.56
CA ALA A 38 -1.95 9.23 -15.85
C ALA A 38 -3.38 9.06 -16.42
N SER A 39 -4.42 9.50 -15.68
CA SER A 39 -5.82 9.27 -16.02
C SER A 39 -6.15 7.76 -16.16
N ASN A 40 -5.48 6.92 -15.35
CA ASN A 40 -5.72 5.49 -15.31
C ASN A 40 -6.64 5.12 -14.13
N PRO A 41 -7.77 4.44 -14.38
CA PRO A 41 -8.62 3.97 -13.30
C PRO A 41 -7.92 2.86 -12.49
N VAL A 42 -8.38 2.67 -11.26
CA VAL A 42 -7.95 1.57 -10.38
C VAL A 42 -9.16 0.73 -9.99
N VAL A 43 -8.93 -0.54 -9.68
CA VAL A 43 -9.99 -1.47 -9.32
C VAL A 43 -9.81 -1.92 -7.88
N SER A 44 -10.83 -1.71 -7.08
CA SER A 44 -10.91 -2.15 -5.69
C SER A 44 -11.89 -3.32 -5.57
N TRP A 45 -11.67 -4.18 -4.58
CA TRP A 45 -12.64 -5.21 -4.20
C TRP A 45 -13.30 -4.80 -2.90
N GLU A 46 -14.59 -4.49 -2.96
CA GLU A 46 -15.36 -3.96 -1.84
C GLU A 46 -16.67 -4.74 -1.72
N ASP A 47 -16.96 -5.25 -0.51
CA ASP A 47 -18.18 -6.00 -0.21
C ASP A 47 -18.52 -7.12 -1.21
N GLY A 48 -17.49 -7.85 -1.64
CA GLY A 48 -17.64 -8.95 -2.60
C GLY A 48 -17.80 -8.52 -4.05
N LYS A 49 -17.71 -7.22 -4.35
CA LYS A 49 -17.89 -6.65 -5.70
C LYS A 49 -16.60 -6.00 -6.19
N ILE A 50 -16.45 -6.01 -7.51
CA ILE A 50 -15.39 -5.28 -8.20
C ILE A 50 -15.88 -3.85 -8.40
N VAL A 51 -15.18 -2.88 -7.80
CA VAL A 51 -15.47 -1.45 -7.90
C VAL A 51 -14.37 -0.79 -8.71
N SER A 52 -14.73 -0.17 -9.84
CA SER A 52 -13.80 0.64 -10.62
C SER A 52 -13.83 2.07 -10.10
N ILE A 53 -12.68 2.58 -9.70
CA ILE A 53 -12.48 3.95 -9.21
C ILE A 53 -11.85 4.76 -10.33
N GLN A 54 -12.55 5.79 -10.77
CA GLN A 54 -12.08 6.66 -11.83
C GLN A 54 -10.96 7.58 -11.32
N PRO A 55 -10.04 8.04 -12.18
CA PRO A 55 -8.91 8.90 -11.77
C PRO A 55 -9.32 10.12 -10.94
N GLU A 56 -10.44 10.75 -11.29
CA GLU A 56 -11.03 11.89 -10.59
C GLU A 56 -11.44 11.58 -9.15
N ASP A 57 -11.89 10.35 -8.90
CA ASP A 57 -12.40 9.86 -7.61
C ASP A 57 -11.29 9.27 -6.73
N ILE A 58 -10.08 9.09 -7.26
CA ILE A 58 -8.93 8.63 -6.47
C ILE A 58 -8.58 9.70 -5.42
N VAL A 59 -8.85 9.39 -4.15
CA VAL A 59 -8.41 10.19 -3.01
C VAL A 59 -6.97 9.80 -2.68
N VAL A 60 -6.07 10.78 -2.78
CA VAL A 60 -4.66 10.65 -2.37
C VAL A 60 -4.42 11.62 -1.23
N GLU A 61 -3.73 11.16 -0.19
CA GLU A 61 -3.24 12.07 0.85
C GLU A 61 -2.05 12.86 0.29
N ASP A 62 -2.21 14.18 0.10
CA ASP A 62 -1.08 15.06 -0.17
C ASP A 62 -0.18 15.05 1.06
N LYS A 63 0.92 14.28 0.99
CA LYS A 63 1.98 14.33 2.00
C LYS A 63 2.49 15.77 2.09
N LYS A 64 2.14 16.45 3.19
CA LYS A 64 2.73 17.72 3.59
C LYS A 64 4.14 17.53 4.12
#